data_AF-A0A397IQ22-F1
#
_entry.id   AF-A0A397IQ22-F1
#
_cell.length_a   1.000
_cell.length_b   1.000
_cell.length_c   1.000
_cell.angle_alpha   90.00
_cell.angle_beta   90.00
_cell.angle_gamma   90.00
#
_symmetry.space_group_name_H-M   'P 1'
#
loop_
_entity.id
_entity.type
_entity.pdbx_description
1 polymer ?
#
loop_
_entity_poly.entity_id
_entity_poly.type
_entity_poly.pdbx_seq_one_letter_code
_entity_poly.pdbx_strand_id
1 'polypeptide(L)'
;MPIDNFKVFTIVDNFEGNNLLSEDNNIQLCEKLYGKLIDTTEKILEILKDQRAKNNLKWAEEIEKNFKPLEKMLSEITLYKRRRTMPRTYKDHSYNTLFFS
;
A
#
# COMPACT_ATOMS: atom_id res chain seq x y z
N MET A 1 -36.54 18.12 1.18
CA MET A 1 -35.08 18.02 1.43
C MET A 1 -34.40 17.85 0.09
N PRO A 2 -33.41 18.67 -0.29
CA PRO A 2 -32.68 18.45 -1.52
C PRO A 2 -31.62 17.36 -1.31
N ILE A 3 -31.44 16.52 -2.31
CA ILE A 3 -30.38 15.53 -2.38
C ILE A 3 -29.17 16.26 -2.95
N ASP A 4 -28.13 16.44 -2.15
CA ASP A 4 -26.87 17.01 -2.61
C ASP A 4 -26.18 15.99 -3.51
N ASN A 5 -26.19 16.28 -4.82
CA ASN A 5 -25.38 15.58 -5.81
C ASN A 5 -23.91 15.81 -5.50
N PHE A 6 -23.29 14.85 -4.80
CA PHE A 6 -21.84 14.78 -4.67
C PHE A 6 -21.21 14.63 -6.06
N LYS A 7 -20.74 15.74 -6.64
CA LYS A 7 -19.75 15.72 -7.71
C LYS A 7 -18.48 15.12 -7.14
N VAL A 8 -18.29 13.82 -7.35
CA VAL A 8 -16.99 13.16 -7.23
C VAL A 8 -16.12 13.77 -8.32
N PHE A 9 -15.39 14.83 -7.99
CA PHE A 9 -14.33 15.35 -8.83
C PHE A 9 -13.27 14.25 -8.93
N THR A 10 -13.19 13.63 -10.09
CA THR A 10 -12.16 12.68 -10.48
C THR A 10 -10.80 13.38 -10.40
N ILE A 11 -10.07 13.18 -9.29
CA ILE A 11 -8.64 13.56 -9.16
C ILE A 11 -7.78 12.83 -10.22
N VAL A 12 -8.36 11.86 -10.94
CA VAL A 12 -7.72 11.10 -12.01
C VAL A 12 -7.44 11.95 -13.26
N ASP A 13 -8.12 13.08 -13.47
CA ASP A 13 -8.00 13.84 -14.73
C ASP A 13 -6.81 14.83 -14.79
N ASN A 14 -5.96 14.89 -13.76
CA ASN A 14 -4.83 15.83 -13.70
C ASN A 14 -3.44 15.15 -13.70
N PHE A 15 -3.25 14.10 -14.50
CA PHE A 15 -1.92 13.47 -14.71
C PHE A 15 -1.28 13.79 -16.07
N GLU A 16 -1.68 14.88 -16.72
CA GLU A 16 -0.97 15.39 -17.88
C GLU A 16 -0.50 16.83 -17.68
N GLY A 17 0.80 17.02 -17.87
CA GLY A 17 1.42 18.33 -18.04
C GLY A 17 2.32 18.73 -16.88
N ASN A 18 3.62 18.54 -17.11
CA ASN A 18 4.73 19.41 -16.71
C ASN A 18 4.56 20.18 -15.39
N ASN A 19 5.44 19.95 -14.41
CA ASN A 19 6.23 21.07 -13.85
C ASN A 19 7.25 20.58 -12.82
N LEU A 20 8.39 21.24 -12.88
CA LEU A 20 9.43 21.35 -11.86
C LEU A 20 8.83 21.71 -10.49
N LEU A 21 8.38 20.72 -9.72
CA LEU A 21 7.86 20.92 -8.37
C LEU A 21 9.04 20.90 -7.40
N SER A 22 9.22 21.97 -6.62
CA SER A 22 10.25 22.03 -5.59
C SER A 22 10.08 20.88 -4.60
N GLU A 23 11.19 20.44 -4.04
CA GLU A 23 11.28 19.29 -3.13
C GLU A 23 10.30 19.41 -1.93
N ASP A 24 10.06 20.64 -1.47
CA ASP A 24 9.11 20.95 -0.39
C ASP A 24 7.65 20.64 -0.75
N ASN A 25 7.22 20.91 -1.99
CA ASN A 25 5.88 20.57 -2.45
C ASN A 25 5.67 19.05 -2.51
N ASN A 26 6.72 18.31 -2.87
CA ASN A 26 6.69 16.85 -2.92
C ASN A 26 6.60 16.23 -1.51
N ILE A 27 7.32 16.79 -0.52
CA ILE A 27 7.24 16.35 0.88
C ILE A 27 5.83 16.56 1.43
N GLN A 28 5.25 17.74 1.21
CA GLN A 28 3.89 18.03 1.68
C GLN A 28 2.83 17.14 1.01
N LEU A 29 2.99 16.84 -0.28
CA LEU A 29 2.10 15.94 -1.00
C LEU A 29 2.24 14.50 -0.47
N CYS A 30 3.46 14.07 -0.20
CA CYS A 30 3.77 12.78 0.40
C CYS A 30 3.09 12.62 1.77
N GLU A 31 3.26 13.59 2.68
CA GLU A 31 2.61 13.57 4.00
C GLU A 31 1.08 13.53 3.89
N LYS A 32 0.49 14.35 3.02
CA LYS A 32 -0.97 14.36 2.80
C LYS A 32 -1.47 13.02 2.28
N LEU A 33 -0.73 12.39 1.36
CA LEU A 33 -1.09 11.09 0.80
C LEU A 33 -1.02 10.00 1.87
N TYR A 34 0.07 9.95 2.65
CA TYR A 34 0.20 9.00 3.75
C TYR A 34 -0.88 9.22 4.82
N GLY A 35 -1.13 10.46 5.23
CA GLY A 35 -2.19 10.79 6.19
C GLY A 35 -3.56 10.29 5.71
N LYS A 36 -3.92 10.56 4.46
CA LYS A 36 -5.18 10.06 3.88
C LYS A 36 -5.27 8.53 3.90
N LEU A 37 -4.19 7.83 3.55
CA LEU A 37 -4.17 6.36 3.54
C LEU A 37 -4.32 5.79 4.95
N ILE A 38 -3.63 6.35 5.94
CA ILE A 38 -3.74 5.97 7.35
C ILE A 38 -5.17 6.18 7.85
N ASP A 39 -5.70 7.39 7.73
CA ASP A 39 -7.05 7.75 8.20
C ASP A 39 -8.13 6.84 7.60
N THR A 40 -8.00 6.53 6.30
CA THR A 40 -8.97 5.66 5.61
C THR A 40 -8.91 4.24 6.17
N THR A 41 -7.70 3.73 6.42
CA THR A 41 -7.48 2.37 6.93
C THR A 41 -7.98 2.23 8.37
N GLU A 42 -7.78 3.25 9.21
CA GLU A 42 -8.27 3.28 10.59
C GLU A 42 -9.81 3.25 10.65
N LYS A 43 -10.49 4.06 9.82
CA LYS A 43 -11.96 4.06 9.74
C LYS A 43 -12.50 2.71 9.26
N ILE A 44 -11.85 2.10 8.27
CA ILE A 44 -12.22 0.75 7.82
C ILE A 44 -12.06 -0.26 8.96
N LEU A 45 -10.96 -0.19 9.71
CA LEU A 45 -10.72 -1.07 10.85
C LEU A 45 -11.79 -0.93 11.94
N GLU A 46 -12.23 0.30 12.24
CA GLU A 46 -13.31 0.56 13.19
C GLU A 46 -14.61 -0.10 12.75
N ILE A 47 -14.99 0.06 11.47
CA ILE A 47 -16.19 -0.57 10.90
C ILE A 47 -16.09 -2.10 10.95
N LEU A 48 -14.92 -2.67 10.62
CA LEU A 48 -14.71 -4.12 10.70
C LEU A 48 -14.94 -4.66 12.13
N LYS A 49 -14.45 -3.93 13.14
CA LYS A 49 -14.66 -4.30 14.56
C LYS A 49 -16.14 -4.22 14.93
N ASP A 50 -16.84 -3.17 14.52
CA ASP A 50 -18.28 -3.01 14.75
C ASP A 50 -19.11 -4.13 14.08
N GLN A 51 -18.82 -4.44 12.81
CA GLN A 51 -19.51 -5.51 12.07
C GLN A 51 -19.20 -6.90 12.64
N ARG A 52 -17.98 -7.11 13.12
CA ARG A 52 -17.60 -8.33 13.84
C ARG A 52 -18.39 -8.49 15.14
N ALA A 53 -18.54 -7.41 15.93
CA ALA A 53 -19.33 -7.44 17.16
C ALA A 53 -20.82 -7.77 16.89
N LYS A 54 -21.31 -7.43 15.69
CA LYS A 54 -22.67 -7.73 15.21
C LYS A 54 -22.79 -9.11 14.53
N ASN A 55 -21.71 -9.90 14.42
CA ASN A 55 -21.65 -11.17 13.70
C ASN A 55 -22.22 -11.12 12.26
N ASN A 56 -21.98 -10.02 11.55
CA ASN A 56 -22.49 -9.82 10.19
C ASN A 56 -21.63 -10.55 9.14
N LEU A 57 -21.74 -11.87 9.10
CA LEU A 57 -20.93 -12.73 8.23
C LEU A 57 -21.15 -12.46 6.74
N LYS A 58 -22.41 -12.26 6.31
CA LYS A 58 -22.73 -12.00 4.91
C LYS A 58 -22.03 -10.74 4.39
N TRP A 59 -22.03 -9.67 5.20
CA TRP A 59 -21.32 -8.45 4.84
C TRP A 59 -19.80 -8.67 4.76
N ALA A 60 -19.23 -9.43 5.70
CA ALA A 60 -17.80 -9.76 5.68
C ALA A 60 -17.39 -10.54 4.43
N GLU A 61 -18.19 -11.50 3.98
CA GLU A 61 -17.94 -12.25 2.73
C GLU A 61 -18.03 -11.34 1.48
N GLU A 62 -18.95 -10.38 1.48
CA GLU A 62 -19.08 -9.42 0.37
C GLU A 62 -17.86 -8.49 0.27
N ILE A 63 -17.36 -7.99 1.41
CA ILE A 63 -16.24 -7.05 1.43
C ILE A 63 -14.86 -7.71 1.31
N GLU A 64 -14.73 -9.01 1.63
CA GLU A 64 -13.45 -9.75 1.59
C GLU A 64 -12.71 -9.57 0.25
N LYS A 65 -13.45 -9.56 -0.86
CA LYS A 65 -12.88 -9.39 -2.21
C LYS A 65 -12.08 -8.10 -2.36
N ASN A 66 -12.46 -7.04 -1.63
CA ASN A 66 -11.78 -5.75 -1.66
C ASN A 66 -10.42 -5.77 -0.92
N PHE A 67 -10.21 -6.74 -0.03
CA PHE A 67 -8.97 -6.89 0.74
C PHE A 67 -7.92 -7.74 0.02
N LYS A 68 -8.30 -8.58 -0.96
CA LYS A 68 -7.36 -9.42 -1.72
C LYS A 68 -6.17 -8.64 -2.31
N PRO A 69 -6.35 -7.45 -2.93
CA PRO A 69 -5.21 -6.65 -3.40
C PRO A 69 -4.29 -6.17 -2.27
N LEU A 70 -4.86 -5.82 -1.10
CA LEU A 70 -4.09 -5.39 0.07
C LEU A 70 -3.28 -6.55 0.66
N GLU A 71 -3.84 -7.76 0.73
CA GLU A 71 -3.13 -8.96 1.17
C GLU A 71 -1.98 -9.32 0.23
N LYS A 72 -2.19 -9.18 -1.08
CA LYS A 72 -1.14 -9.37 -2.08
C LYS A 72 -0.02 -8.35 -1.88
N MET A 73 -0.36 -7.07 -1.73
CA MET A 73 0.60 -6.01 -1.46
C MET A 73 1.40 -6.27 -0.17
N LEU A 74 0.74 -6.70 0.91
CA LEU A 74 1.40 -7.07 2.16
C LEU A 74 2.38 -8.25 1.97
N SER A 75 1.98 -9.24 1.19
CA SER A 75 2.83 -10.40 0.86
C SER A 75 4.06 -9.98 0.05
N GLU A 76 3.91 -9.08 -0.91
CA GLU A 76 5.02 -8.55 -1.71
C GLU A 76 5.99 -7.72 -0.85
N ILE A 77 5.47 -6.83 0.02
CA ILE A 77 6.29 -6.03 0.94
C ILE A 77 7.07 -6.93 1.91
N THR A 78 6.43 -7.95 2.46
CA THR A 78 7.09 -8.88 3.39
C THR A 78 8.13 -9.75 2.69
N LEU A 79 7.86 -10.24 1.48
CA LEU A 79 8.84 -10.95 0.65
C LEU A 79 10.03 -10.06 0.29
N TYR A 80 9.78 -8.81 -0.09
CA TYR A 80 10.82 -7.83 -0.39
C TYR A 80 11.70 -7.56 0.84
N LYS A 81 11.09 -7.34 2.02
CA LYS A 81 11.82 -7.22 3.28
C LYS A 81 12.68 -8.45 3.55
N ARG A 82 12.16 -9.68 3.40
CA ARG A 82 12.91 -10.93 3.55
C ARG A 82 14.13 -11.03 2.62
N ARG A 83 13.98 -10.63 1.35
CA ARG A 83 15.08 -10.62 0.37
C ARG A 83 16.17 -9.62 0.72
N ARG A 84 15.80 -8.47 1.30
CA ARG A 84 16.75 -7.46 1.78
C ARG A 84 17.40 -7.85 3.11
N THR A 85 16.68 -8.55 3.99
CA THR A 85 17.20 -8.99 5.31
C THR A 85 18.00 -10.28 5.24
N MET A 86 17.93 -11.06 4.16
CA MET A 86 18.99 -12.01 3.85
C MET A 86 20.19 -11.19 3.35
N PRO A 87 21.31 -11.07 4.12
CA PRO A 87 22.56 -10.78 3.46
C PRO A 87 22.68 -11.91 2.45
N ARG A 88 22.79 -11.59 1.15
CA ARG A 88 23.13 -12.55 0.10
C ARG A 88 24.27 -13.36 0.67
N THR A 89 23.99 -14.58 1.17
CA THR A 89 24.97 -15.34 1.92
C THR A 89 26.07 -15.54 0.93
N TYR A 90 27.17 -14.85 1.20
CA TYR A 90 28.36 -14.73 0.38
C TYR A 90 29.07 -16.08 0.45
N LYS A 91 28.38 -17.12 -0.01
CA LYS A 91 28.80 -18.52 -0.04
C LYS A 91 28.80 -19.04 -1.47
N ASP A 92 28.86 -18.13 -2.44
CA ASP A 92 29.33 -18.38 -3.81
C ASP A 92 30.82 -18.01 -3.94
N HIS A 93 31.51 -17.76 -2.82
CA HIS A 93 32.97 -17.79 -2.78
C HIS A 93 33.41 -19.17 -2.31
N SER A 94 32.98 -20.23 -3.00
CA SER A 94 33.89 -21.35 -3.11
C SER A 94 35.06 -20.84 -3.93
N TYR A 95 36.17 -20.62 -3.25
CA TYR A 95 37.46 -20.39 -3.86
C TYR A 95 37.79 -21.62 -4.72
N ASN A 96 37.25 -21.67 -5.94
CA ASN A 96 37.90 -22.44 -6.99
C ASN A 96 39.05 -21.55 -7.46
N THR A 97 40.11 -21.60 -6.65
CA THR A 97 41.39 -20.97 -6.92
C THR A 97 41.83 -21.40 -8.31
N LEU A 98 41.72 -20.50 -9.29
CA LEU A 98 42.54 -20.53 -10.49
C LEU A 98 44.00 -20.33 -10.04
N PHE A 99 44.64 -21.41 -9.62
CA PHE A 99 46.09 -21.48 -9.64
C PHE A 99 46.48 -21.67 -11.10
N PHE A 100 47.11 -20.64 -11.68
CA PHE A 100 47.91 -20.80 -12.88
C PHE A 100 49.05 -21.79 -12.55
N SER A 101 49.15 -22.86 -13.34
CA SER A 101 50.37 -23.65 -13.54
C SER A 101 50.46 -24.03 -15.00
#